data_AF-X0SGG5-F1
#
_entry.id   AF-X0SGG5-F1
#
_cell.length_a   1.000
_cell.length_b   1.000
_cell.length_c   1.000
_cell.angle_alpha   90.00
_cell.angle_beta   90.00
_cell.angle_gamma   90.00
#
_symmetry.space_group_name_H-M   'P 1'
#
loop_
_entity.id
_entity.type
_entity.pdbx_description
1 polymer ?
#
loop_
_entity_poly.entity_id
_entity_poly.type
_entity_poly.pdbx_seq_one_letter_code
_entity_poly.pdbx_strand_id
1 'polypeptide(L)'
;MTPEAIHRAGLLVVVLFLTACPSSVAGGESRGGVTFVSPVHGSLILDEKVTLAGRLPSGVPRASFFLNGHPVEGVRRHGSSFSASLAPSRGFNEIEVRMEGRSARLTFVYKLKAAGRIPYRFHQPLVDEICEPCHDERGGRDTARDAALCRQCHGTRAVMYPYVHGPVAAGKCLICHDPHGSSLPAFTRSETKEMCTFCHDQLSTAQHTSARTRVCTICHNPHYSMKRFLLKGSF
;
A
#
# COMPACT_ATOMS: atom_id res chain seq x y z
N MET A 1 13.52 -16.03 62.93
CA MET A 1 14.64 -16.68 62.22
C MET A 1 14.13 -17.13 60.86
N THR A 2 14.67 -16.58 59.78
CA THR A 2 14.61 -17.06 58.38
C THR A 2 15.70 -18.14 58.17
N PRO A 3 15.93 -18.74 56.97
CA PRO A 3 15.28 -18.63 55.63
C PRO A 3 14.60 -19.97 55.23
N GLU A 4 14.30 -20.41 53.99
CA GLU A 4 14.50 -19.99 52.58
C GLU A 4 13.16 -20.12 51.79
N ALA A 5 12.89 -19.54 50.60
CA ALA A 5 13.67 -18.88 49.53
C ALA A 5 14.22 -19.74 48.37
N ILE A 6 13.36 -20.17 47.43
CA ILE A 6 13.75 -20.42 46.03
C ILE A 6 12.80 -19.71 45.06
N HIS A 7 13.36 -18.87 44.19
CA HIS A 7 12.66 -18.14 43.14
C HIS A 7 12.13 -19.04 42.00
N ARG A 8 10.95 -18.68 41.46
CA ARG A 8 10.71 -18.73 40.01
C ARG A 8 10.08 -17.42 39.53
N ALA A 9 10.88 -16.59 38.87
CA ALA A 9 10.41 -15.39 38.19
C ALA A 9 9.59 -15.78 36.95
N GLY A 10 8.27 -15.64 37.04
CA GLY A 10 7.33 -15.90 35.96
C GLY A 10 7.16 -14.69 35.05
N LEU A 11 7.90 -14.68 33.95
CA LEU A 11 7.77 -13.84 32.75
C LEU A 11 6.46 -13.00 32.67
N LEU A 12 6.58 -11.68 32.88
CA LEU A 12 5.49 -10.73 32.63
C LEU A 12 5.27 -10.60 31.11
N VAL A 13 4.46 -11.49 30.53
CA VAL A 13 4.05 -11.40 29.14
C VAL A 13 3.14 -10.18 28.99
N VAL A 14 3.72 -9.08 28.52
CA VAL A 14 2.96 -7.90 28.07
C VAL A 14 2.15 -8.34 26.86
N VAL A 15 0.88 -8.70 27.10
CA VAL A 15 -0.12 -8.90 26.06
C VAL A 15 -0.43 -7.52 25.48
N LEU A 16 0.38 -7.10 24.51
CA LEU A 16 0.12 -5.88 23.75
C LEU A 16 -1.17 -6.11 22.96
N PHE A 17 -2.21 -5.34 23.29
CA PHE A 17 -3.53 -5.53 22.73
C PHE A 17 -3.51 -5.43 21.19
N LEU A 18 -4.15 -6.43 20.56
CA LEU A 18 -4.55 -6.40 19.16
C LEU A 18 -5.50 -5.23 18.93
N THR A 19 -4.98 -4.09 18.49
CA THR A 19 -5.80 -2.94 18.07
C THR A 19 -5.34 -2.41 16.71
N ALA A 20 -6.32 -2.14 15.85
CA ALA A 20 -6.19 -1.61 14.49
C ALA A 20 -5.39 -2.48 13.50
N CYS A 21 -6.13 -3.26 12.68
CA CYS A 21 -5.74 -3.41 11.28
C CYS A 21 -5.67 -1.99 10.68
N PRO A 22 -4.54 -1.54 10.12
CA PRO A 22 -4.47 -0.21 9.54
C PRO A 22 -5.32 -0.20 8.27
N SER A 23 -6.45 0.51 8.31
CA SER A 23 -7.27 0.75 7.14
C SER A 23 -6.41 1.43 6.06
N SER A 24 -6.13 0.71 4.97
CA SER A 24 -5.26 1.13 3.88
C SER A 24 -5.93 2.18 2.99
N VAL A 25 -6.13 3.37 3.56
CA VAL A 25 -6.70 4.52 2.87
C VAL A 25 -5.77 4.97 1.73
N ALA A 26 -6.32 4.99 0.51
CA ALA A 26 -6.35 6.24 -0.27
C ALA A 26 -5.04 6.84 -0.85
N GLY A 27 -3.86 6.30 -0.51
CA GLY A 27 -2.57 6.80 -1.01
C GLY A 27 -1.80 7.55 0.07
N GLY A 28 -0.86 6.84 0.70
CA GLY A 28 0.10 7.34 1.67
C GLY A 28 -0.48 7.72 3.03
N GLU A 29 0.19 7.32 4.11
CA GLU A 29 -0.26 7.60 5.47
C GLU A 29 0.24 8.97 5.94
N SER A 30 -0.68 9.84 6.38
CA SER A 30 -0.30 11.16 6.92
C SER A 30 0.04 11.08 8.40
N ARG A 31 1.27 11.45 8.77
CA ARG A 31 1.76 11.54 10.15
C ARG A 31 2.52 12.85 10.32
N GLY A 32 2.23 13.63 11.37
CA GLY A 32 2.83 14.96 11.55
C GLY A 32 2.62 15.93 10.38
N GLY A 33 1.63 15.65 9.51
CA GLY A 33 1.38 16.33 8.24
C GLY A 33 2.18 15.81 7.04
N VAL A 34 3.15 14.92 7.22
CA VAL A 34 3.89 14.26 6.12
C VAL A 34 3.09 13.05 5.65
N THR A 35 2.77 12.98 4.36
CA THR A 35 2.17 11.81 3.71
C THR A 35 3.27 10.86 3.25
N PHE A 36 3.42 9.72 3.91
CA PHE A 36 4.37 8.68 3.51
C PHE A 36 3.73 7.73 2.51
N VAL A 37 4.19 7.76 1.26
CA VAL A 37 3.74 6.85 0.19
C VAL A 37 4.46 5.51 0.30
N SER A 38 5.76 5.54 0.63
CA SER A 38 6.58 4.36 0.86
C SER A 38 7.71 4.68 1.84
N PRO A 39 8.10 3.75 2.75
CA PRO A 39 7.34 2.57 3.12
C PRO A 39 6.05 2.91 3.89
N VAL A 40 5.06 2.03 3.86
CA VAL A 40 3.82 2.17 4.64
C VAL A 40 4.08 1.77 6.11
N HIS A 41 3.41 2.44 7.06
CA HIS A 41 3.59 2.16 8.48
C HIS A 41 3.27 0.71 8.83
N GLY A 42 4.09 0.09 9.69
CA GLY A 42 3.92 -1.29 10.12
C GLY A 42 4.15 -2.34 9.03
N SER A 43 4.59 -1.95 7.82
CA SER A 43 4.84 -2.89 6.73
C SER A 43 5.96 -3.89 7.05
N LEU A 44 5.90 -5.07 6.43
CA LEU A 44 7.00 -6.03 6.34
C LEU A 44 7.57 -5.94 4.92
N ILE A 45 8.84 -5.59 4.78
CA ILE A 45 9.50 -5.40 3.48
C ILE A 45 10.59 -6.45 3.34
N LEU A 46 10.63 -7.09 2.18
CA LEU A 46 11.61 -8.14 1.86
C LEU A 46 12.47 -7.80 0.64
N ASP A 47 12.05 -6.82 -0.17
CA ASP A 47 12.77 -6.36 -1.36
C ASP A 47 14.16 -5.81 -0.99
N GLU A 48 15.15 -6.02 -1.86
CA GLU A 48 16.54 -5.63 -1.61
C GLU A 48 16.74 -4.11 -1.53
N LYS A 49 15.95 -3.36 -2.31
CA LYS A 49 15.90 -1.90 -2.27
C LYS A 49 14.63 -1.45 -1.57
N VAL A 50 14.74 -0.43 -0.72
CA VAL A 50 13.59 0.21 -0.07
C VAL A 50 13.57 1.68 -0.41
N THR A 51 12.63 2.08 -1.27
CA THR A 51 12.47 3.47 -1.69
C THR A 51 11.62 4.22 -0.67
N LEU A 52 12.18 5.20 0.02
CA LEU A 52 11.42 6.23 0.71
C LEU A 52 10.78 7.12 -0.35
N ALA A 53 9.47 7.34 -0.25
CA ALA A 53 8.73 8.27 -1.10
C ALA A 53 7.58 8.90 -0.29
N GLY A 54 7.31 10.18 -0.53
CA GLY A 54 6.21 10.86 0.15
C GLY A 54 6.03 12.32 -0.24
N ARG A 55 5.18 13.01 0.52
CA ARG A 55 4.86 14.43 0.34
C ARG A 55 4.91 15.14 1.69
N LEU A 56 5.71 16.20 1.77
CA LEU A 56 5.74 17.15 2.87
C LEU A 56 4.48 18.04 2.86
N PRO A 57 4.07 18.60 4.01
CA PRO A 57 3.08 19.67 4.02
C PRO A 57 3.46 20.83 3.09
N SER A 58 2.46 21.45 2.47
CA SER A 58 2.65 22.70 1.72
C SER A 58 3.32 23.77 2.58
N GLY A 59 4.22 24.55 1.98
CA GLY A 59 4.93 25.63 2.68
C GLY A 59 6.09 25.17 3.58
N VAL A 60 6.53 23.91 3.54
CA VAL A 60 7.75 23.44 4.23
C VAL A 60 8.98 23.64 3.33
N PRO A 61 9.85 24.64 3.60
CA PRO A 61 11.00 24.92 2.75
C PRO A 61 12.12 23.89 2.96
N ARG A 62 12.30 23.40 4.20
CA ARG A 62 13.37 22.50 4.61
C ARG A 62 12.81 21.33 5.42
N ALA A 63 13.36 20.15 5.16
CA ALA A 63 13.14 18.95 5.95
C ALA A 63 14.41 18.11 5.96
N SER A 64 14.68 17.45 7.08
CA SER A 64 15.80 16.52 7.25
C SER A 64 15.26 15.13 7.55
N PHE A 65 15.85 14.12 6.92
CA PHE A 65 15.35 12.75 6.93
C PHE A 65 16.37 11.87 7.66
N PHE A 66 15.87 10.97 8.51
CA PHE A 66 16.68 10.07 9.32
C PHE A 66 16.13 8.65 9.23
N LEU A 67 17.03 7.67 9.21
CA LEU A 67 16.75 6.24 9.30
C LEU A 67 17.49 5.72 10.52
N ASN A 68 16.75 5.20 11.51
CA ASN A 68 17.29 4.71 12.79
C ASN A 68 18.18 5.76 13.50
N GLY A 69 17.83 7.04 13.37
CA GLY A 69 18.59 8.18 13.93
C GLY A 69 19.76 8.68 13.06
N HIS A 70 20.18 7.94 12.04
CA HIS A 70 21.24 8.37 11.10
C HIS A 70 20.66 9.20 9.96
N PRO A 71 21.32 10.27 9.48
CA PRO A 71 20.86 11.05 8.32
C PRO A 71 20.69 10.17 7.07
N VAL A 72 19.61 10.40 6.32
CA VAL A 72 19.42 9.85 4.97
C VAL A 72 19.99 10.84 3.97
N GLU A 73 21.02 10.41 3.24
CA GLU A 73 21.63 11.19 2.17
C GLU A 73 20.88 11.04 0.84
N GLY A 74 21.19 11.89 -0.15
CA GLY A 74 20.66 11.75 -1.51
C GLY A 74 19.15 11.99 -1.66
N VAL A 75 18.46 12.55 -0.67
CA VAL A 75 17.01 12.80 -0.73
C VAL A 75 16.67 13.79 -1.84
N ARG A 76 16.06 13.28 -2.92
CA ARG A 76 15.55 14.06 -4.03
C ARG A 76 14.27 14.79 -3.58
N ARG A 77 14.11 16.05 -3.95
CA ARG A 77 12.94 16.87 -3.60
C ARG A 77 12.41 17.63 -4.82
N HIS A 78 11.11 17.49 -5.05
CA HIS A 78 10.39 18.11 -6.16
C HIS A 78 9.11 18.77 -5.61
N GLY A 79 9.21 20.07 -5.33
CA GLY A 79 8.17 20.83 -4.62
C GLY A 79 7.89 20.27 -3.22
N SER A 80 6.68 19.75 -3.02
CA SER A 80 6.28 19.08 -1.78
C SER A 80 6.70 17.59 -1.73
N SER A 81 6.94 16.96 -2.88
CA SER A 81 7.27 15.53 -2.97
C SER A 81 8.76 15.28 -2.69
N PHE A 82 9.06 14.11 -2.13
CA PHE A 82 10.42 13.66 -1.85
C PHE A 82 10.59 12.16 -2.14
N SER A 83 11.81 11.75 -2.48
CA SER A 83 12.20 10.34 -2.56
C SER A 83 13.67 10.11 -2.20
N ALA A 84 14.01 8.91 -1.71
CA ALA A 84 15.38 8.49 -1.41
C ALA A 84 15.51 6.97 -1.39
N SER A 85 16.67 6.44 -1.76
CA SER A 85 17.05 5.05 -1.49
C SER A 85 17.36 4.88 0.00
N LEU A 86 16.82 3.86 0.66
CA LEU A 86 17.16 3.51 2.04
C LEU A 86 18.04 2.27 2.12
N ALA A 87 18.94 2.25 3.11
CA ALA A 87 19.72 1.09 3.51
C ALA A 87 19.30 0.60 4.92
N PRO A 88 18.13 -0.05 5.05
CA PRO A 88 17.60 -0.47 6.35
C PRO A 88 18.39 -1.62 7.00
N SER A 89 18.44 -1.60 8.33
CA SER A 89 18.97 -2.69 9.14
C SER A 89 17.96 -3.84 9.22
N ARG A 90 18.41 -5.09 9.30
CA ARG A 90 17.51 -6.25 9.49
C ARG A 90 16.75 -6.11 10.81
N GLY A 91 15.42 -6.20 10.77
CA GLY A 91 14.56 -6.03 11.94
C GLY A 91 13.69 -4.76 11.86
N PHE A 92 13.41 -4.15 13.01
CA PHE A 92 12.62 -2.91 13.08
C PHE A 92 13.46 -1.72 12.62
N ASN A 93 12.85 -0.83 11.85
CA ASN A 93 13.43 0.44 11.42
C ASN A 93 12.45 1.58 11.70
N GLU A 94 12.97 2.75 12.05
CA GLU A 94 12.21 4.01 12.18
C GLU A 94 12.73 5.02 11.15
N ILE A 95 11.81 5.65 10.43
CA ILE A 95 12.06 6.85 9.63
C ILE A 95 11.56 8.04 10.43
N GLU A 96 12.40 9.06 10.60
CA GLU A 96 12.00 10.36 11.14
C GLU A 96 12.23 11.45 10.09
N VAL A 97 11.19 12.27 9.85
CA VAL A 97 11.25 13.48 9.03
C VAL A 97 11.12 14.66 9.97
N ARG A 98 12.20 15.42 10.14
CA ARG A 98 12.24 16.64 10.95
C ARG A 98 12.00 17.85 10.07
N MET A 99 11.11 18.73 10.49
CA MET A 99 10.77 20.00 9.84
C MET A 99 10.82 21.11 10.90
N GLU A 100 10.73 22.37 10.48
CA GLU A 100 10.66 23.50 11.40
C GLU A 100 9.44 23.35 12.35
N GLY A 101 9.71 23.25 13.65
CA GLY A 101 8.71 23.14 14.72
C GLY A 101 7.97 21.79 14.85
N ARG A 102 8.25 20.78 14.02
CA ARG A 102 7.53 19.49 14.06
C ARG A 102 8.33 18.32 13.46
N SER A 103 8.02 17.10 13.88
CA SER A 103 8.51 15.88 13.21
C SER A 103 7.39 14.91 12.86
N ALA A 104 7.67 14.03 11.92
CA ALA A 104 6.82 12.92 11.51
C ALA A 104 7.64 11.63 11.60
N ARG A 105 7.03 10.54 12.08
CA ARG A 105 7.70 9.24 12.23
C ARG A 105 6.88 8.10 11.65
N LEU A 106 7.58 7.12 11.10
CA LEU A 106 7.02 5.90 10.50
C LEU A 106 7.94 4.73 10.85
N THR A 107 7.39 3.58 11.20
CA THR A 107 8.16 2.36 11.45
C THR A 107 7.81 1.27 10.45
N PHE A 108 8.80 0.44 10.10
CA PHE A 108 8.61 -0.73 9.24
C PHE A 108 9.56 -1.86 9.68
N VAL A 109 9.36 -3.05 9.14
CA VAL A 109 10.20 -4.22 9.45
C VAL A 109 10.85 -4.74 8.18
N TYR A 110 12.16 -4.90 8.21
CA TYR A 110 12.98 -5.29 7.06
C TYR A 110 13.58 -6.68 7.23
N LYS A 111 13.33 -7.57 6.24
CA LYS A 111 13.85 -8.95 6.13
C LYS A 111 13.65 -9.89 7.34
N LEU A 112 12.91 -9.47 8.36
CA LEU A 112 12.54 -10.26 9.53
C LEU A 112 11.16 -10.89 9.31
N LYS A 113 11.12 -12.01 8.56
CA LYS A 113 9.90 -12.80 8.37
C LYS A 113 9.41 -13.33 9.73
N ALA A 114 8.17 -13.01 10.07
CA ALA A 114 7.44 -13.56 11.21
C ALA A 114 6.16 -14.24 10.71
N ALA A 115 5.69 -15.27 11.41
CA ALA A 115 4.47 -15.99 11.05
C ALA A 115 3.26 -15.03 10.96
N GLY A 116 2.41 -15.22 9.95
CA GLY A 116 1.18 -14.43 9.76
C GLY A 116 1.35 -13.03 9.17
N ARG A 117 2.57 -12.49 9.00
CA ARG A 117 2.76 -11.18 8.35
C ARG A 117 2.92 -11.32 6.85
N ILE A 118 1.99 -10.73 6.09
CA ILE A 118 2.06 -10.64 4.63
C ILE A 118 3.06 -9.53 4.25
N PRO A 119 4.08 -9.81 3.42
CA PRO A 119 5.00 -8.78 2.94
C PRO A 119 4.28 -7.73 2.10
N TYR A 120 4.57 -6.45 2.36
CA TYR A 120 4.30 -5.38 1.41
C TYR A 120 5.23 -5.56 0.21
N ARG A 121 4.69 -5.40 -1.00
CA ARG A 121 5.45 -5.40 -2.25
C ARG A 121 5.25 -4.06 -2.94
N PHE A 122 6.33 -3.51 -3.47
CA PHE A 122 6.27 -2.32 -4.30
C PHE A 122 5.83 -2.66 -5.73
N HIS A 123 5.23 -1.70 -6.40
CA HIS A 123 5.07 -1.76 -7.85
C HIS A 123 6.43 -1.51 -8.53
N GLN A 124 6.76 -2.25 -9.58
CA GLN A 124 8.14 -2.36 -10.10
C GLN A 124 8.87 -1.01 -10.34
N PRO A 125 8.29 -0.01 -11.03
CA PRO A 125 8.87 1.34 -11.15
C PRO A 125 9.35 1.99 -9.83
N LEU A 126 8.69 1.73 -8.70
CA LEU A 126 9.11 2.27 -7.40
C LEU A 126 10.35 1.54 -6.84
N VAL A 127 10.54 0.26 -7.14
CA VAL A 127 11.76 -0.52 -6.83
C VAL A 127 12.95 -0.01 -7.64
N ASP A 128 12.67 0.39 -8.89
CA ASP A 128 13.67 0.91 -9.83
C ASP A 128 13.94 2.42 -9.64
N GLU A 129 13.22 3.09 -8.73
CA GLU A 129 13.25 4.54 -8.46
C GLU A 129 12.80 5.42 -9.64
N ILE A 130 12.05 4.86 -10.59
CA ILE A 130 11.57 5.55 -11.80
C ILE A 130 10.18 6.16 -11.52
N CYS A 131 10.12 7.48 -11.42
CA CYS A 131 8.92 8.22 -11.03
C CYS A 131 8.24 8.94 -12.21
N GLU A 132 9.06 9.37 -13.18
CA GLU A 132 8.75 10.27 -14.28
C GLU A 132 7.68 9.75 -15.26
N PRO A 133 7.57 8.44 -15.56
CA PRO A 133 6.48 7.92 -16.40
C PRO A 133 5.09 8.08 -15.77
N CYS A 134 5.01 8.28 -14.45
CA CYS A 134 3.75 8.44 -13.71
C CYS A 134 3.54 9.86 -13.15
N HIS A 135 4.61 10.58 -12.84
CA HIS A 135 4.58 11.90 -12.20
C HIS A 135 5.35 12.96 -13.01
N ASP A 136 4.79 14.17 -13.10
CA ASP A 136 5.51 15.33 -13.66
C ASP A 136 6.56 15.87 -12.67
N GLU A 137 7.44 16.76 -13.15
CA GLU A 137 8.57 17.35 -12.41
C GLU A 137 8.19 18.06 -11.09
N ARG A 138 6.89 18.33 -10.88
CA ARG A 138 6.35 18.96 -9.67
C ARG A 138 5.85 17.93 -8.65
N GLY A 139 5.96 16.63 -8.96
CA GLY A 139 5.27 15.56 -8.25
C GLY A 139 3.76 15.76 -8.23
N GLY A 140 3.22 16.38 -9.28
CA GLY A 140 2.18 17.40 -9.15
C GLY A 140 1.04 17.33 -10.16
N ARG A 141 0.49 16.13 -10.41
CA ARG A 141 -0.94 15.95 -10.70
C ARG A 141 -1.38 14.51 -10.43
N ASP A 142 -2.63 14.34 -10.01
CA ASP A 142 -3.29 13.03 -9.85
C ASP A 142 -3.73 12.47 -11.23
N THR A 143 -2.78 12.32 -12.16
CA THR A 143 -2.94 11.66 -13.47
C THR A 143 -3.16 10.15 -13.36
N ALA A 144 -3.12 9.61 -12.14
CA ALA A 144 -3.94 8.51 -11.62
C ALA A 144 -5.35 8.35 -12.23
N ARG A 145 -5.92 9.45 -12.77
CA ARG A 145 -7.26 9.52 -13.37
C ARG A 145 -7.32 9.30 -14.88
N ASP A 146 -6.18 9.20 -15.57
CA ASP A 146 -6.14 8.75 -16.96
C ASP A 146 -5.44 7.39 -17.06
N ALA A 147 -6.24 6.36 -17.41
CA ALA A 147 -5.73 5.05 -17.72
C ALA A 147 -4.70 5.05 -18.87
N ALA A 148 -4.54 6.14 -19.64
CA ALA A 148 -3.45 6.30 -20.58
C ALA A 148 -2.09 5.96 -19.95
N LEU A 149 -1.77 6.47 -18.74
CA LEU A 149 -0.51 6.17 -18.06
C LEU A 149 -0.37 4.66 -17.78
N CYS A 150 -1.37 4.07 -17.11
CA CYS A 150 -1.35 2.64 -16.78
C CYS A 150 -1.23 1.75 -18.04
N ARG A 151 -1.86 2.16 -19.14
CA ARG A 151 -1.92 1.37 -20.39
C ARG A 151 -0.63 1.44 -21.21
N GLN A 152 0.31 2.34 -20.90
CA GLN A 152 1.67 2.33 -21.50
C GLN A 152 2.37 0.98 -21.23
N CYS A 153 2.12 0.36 -20.08
CA CYS A 153 2.68 -0.95 -19.73
C CYS A 153 1.62 -2.06 -19.65
N HIS A 154 0.42 -1.80 -19.12
CA HIS A 154 -0.60 -2.84 -18.88
C HIS A 154 -1.54 -3.10 -20.06
N GLY A 155 -1.43 -2.35 -21.16
CA GLY A 155 -2.16 -2.56 -22.40
C GLY A 155 -3.66 -2.23 -22.35
N THR A 156 -4.29 -2.20 -23.53
CA THR A 156 -5.69 -1.73 -23.74
C THR A 156 -6.72 -2.84 -23.83
N ARG A 157 -6.42 -4.07 -23.37
CA ARG A 157 -7.20 -5.30 -23.67
C ARG A 157 -8.72 -5.20 -23.46
N ALA A 158 -9.20 -4.35 -22.56
CA ALA A 158 -10.63 -4.09 -22.34
C ALA A 158 -11.40 -3.76 -23.64
N VAL A 159 -10.79 -3.07 -24.62
CA VAL A 159 -11.47 -2.71 -25.88
C VAL A 159 -11.81 -3.92 -26.77
N MET A 160 -11.22 -5.09 -26.49
CA MET A 160 -11.43 -6.33 -27.25
C MET A 160 -12.63 -7.16 -26.74
N TYR A 161 -13.34 -6.69 -25.71
CA TYR A 161 -14.40 -7.44 -25.05
C TYR A 161 -15.73 -6.69 -25.04
N PRO A 162 -16.87 -7.37 -25.29
CA PRO A 162 -18.19 -6.75 -25.34
C PRO A 162 -18.70 -6.28 -23.97
N TYR A 163 -18.17 -6.81 -22.86
CA TYR A 163 -18.55 -6.40 -21.51
C TYR A 163 -17.31 -5.95 -20.75
N VAL A 164 -17.23 -4.64 -20.49
CA VAL A 164 -16.15 -4.01 -19.70
C VAL A 164 -16.74 -3.51 -18.39
N HIS A 165 -15.99 -3.66 -17.30
CA HIS A 165 -16.40 -3.18 -15.98
C HIS A 165 -16.40 -1.64 -15.95
N GLY A 166 -17.46 -1.02 -15.40
CA GLY A 166 -17.67 0.43 -15.41
C GLY A 166 -16.44 1.27 -15.01
N PRO A 167 -15.76 0.98 -13.88
CA PRO A 167 -14.55 1.70 -13.49
C PRO A 167 -13.39 1.57 -14.50
N VAL A 168 -13.26 0.42 -15.18
CA VAL A 168 -12.23 0.21 -16.21
C VAL A 168 -12.58 0.96 -17.49
N ALA A 169 -13.84 0.95 -17.91
CA ALA A 169 -14.32 1.76 -19.03
C ALA A 169 -14.12 3.27 -18.78
N ALA A 170 -14.33 3.73 -17.55
CA ALA A 170 -14.08 5.10 -17.11
C ALA A 170 -12.58 5.42 -16.82
N GLY A 171 -11.67 4.47 -17.04
CA GLY A 171 -10.23 4.65 -16.83
C GLY A 171 -9.80 4.85 -15.37
N LYS A 172 -10.58 4.39 -14.39
CA LYS A 172 -10.37 4.59 -12.95
C LYS A 172 -9.64 3.42 -12.30
N CYS A 173 -8.46 3.07 -12.82
CA CYS A 173 -7.64 1.97 -12.31
C CYS A 173 -7.36 2.08 -10.79
N LEU A 174 -7.10 3.31 -10.31
CA LEU A 174 -6.73 3.55 -8.91
C LEU A 174 -7.89 3.53 -7.91
N ILE A 175 -9.13 3.22 -8.34
CA ILE A 175 -10.21 2.92 -7.38
C ILE A 175 -9.98 1.55 -6.73
N CYS A 176 -9.41 0.60 -7.47
CA CYS A 176 -9.14 -0.77 -7.01
C CYS A 176 -7.67 -1.04 -6.70
N HIS A 177 -6.74 -0.36 -7.37
CA HIS A 177 -5.30 -0.59 -7.25
C HIS A 177 -4.56 0.56 -6.57
N ASP A 178 -3.42 0.27 -5.94
CA ASP A 178 -2.43 1.27 -5.57
C ASP A 178 -1.18 1.14 -6.45
N PRO A 179 -0.75 2.22 -7.14
CA PRO A 179 0.35 2.17 -8.10
C PRO A 179 1.73 2.17 -7.43
N HIS A 180 1.81 2.34 -6.11
CA HIS A 180 3.07 2.30 -5.36
C HIS A 180 3.33 0.93 -4.75
N GLY A 181 2.27 0.19 -4.38
CA GLY A 181 2.39 -1.15 -3.83
C GLY A 181 1.25 -1.53 -2.89
N SER A 182 1.30 -2.77 -2.41
CA SER A 182 0.39 -3.30 -1.39
C SER A 182 0.94 -4.61 -0.84
N SER A 183 0.49 -5.01 0.35
CA SER A 183 0.60 -6.39 0.81
C SER A 183 -0.39 -7.32 0.08
N LEU A 184 -1.46 -6.75 -0.49
CA LEU A 184 -2.53 -7.53 -1.12
C LEU A 184 -2.14 -8.03 -2.53
N PRO A 185 -2.75 -9.14 -3.00
CA PRO A 185 -2.58 -9.63 -4.38
C PRO A 185 -2.93 -8.56 -5.42
N ALA A 186 -2.20 -8.55 -6.54
CA ALA A 186 -2.38 -7.58 -7.64
C ALA A 186 -2.41 -6.10 -7.22
N PHE A 187 -1.77 -5.76 -6.10
CA PHE A 187 -1.70 -4.39 -5.56
C PHE A 187 -3.07 -3.75 -5.29
N THR A 188 -4.06 -4.51 -4.80
CA THR A 188 -5.36 -3.93 -4.45
C THR A 188 -5.28 -3.06 -3.18
N ARG A 189 -6.19 -2.07 -3.08
CA ARG A 189 -6.26 -1.14 -1.93
C ARG A 189 -6.90 -1.74 -0.68
N SER A 190 -7.77 -2.73 -0.87
CA SER A 190 -8.48 -3.47 0.18
C SER A 190 -8.77 -4.90 -0.29
N GLU A 191 -9.30 -5.72 0.60
CA GLU A 191 -9.63 -7.11 0.30
C GLU A 191 -10.70 -7.23 -0.79
N THR A 192 -10.58 -8.26 -1.64
CA THR A 192 -11.42 -8.39 -2.86
C THR A 192 -12.91 -8.29 -2.55
N LYS A 193 -13.37 -8.94 -1.47
CA LYS A 193 -14.78 -8.89 -1.07
C LYS A 193 -15.20 -7.47 -0.72
N GLU A 194 -14.46 -6.82 0.18
CA GLU A 194 -14.73 -5.48 0.69
C GLU A 194 -14.80 -4.46 -0.45
N MET A 195 -13.79 -4.48 -1.33
CA MET A 195 -13.70 -3.68 -2.55
C MET A 195 -14.95 -3.82 -3.43
N CYS A 196 -15.39 -5.05 -3.71
CA CYS A 196 -16.58 -5.28 -4.53
C CYS A 196 -17.85 -4.79 -3.82
N THR A 197 -17.98 -5.05 -2.51
CA THR A 197 -19.18 -4.68 -1.74
C THR A 197 -19.31 -3.20 -1.44
N PHE A 198 -18.27 -2.40 -1.66
CA PHE A 198 -18.36 -0.94 -1.57
C PHE A 198 -19.35 -0.35 -2.59
N CYS A 199 -19.47 -0.97 -3.77
CA CYS A 199 -20.41 -0.56 -4.82
C CYS A 199 -21.53 -1.58 -5.11
N HIS A 200 -21.28 -2.88 -4.91
CA HIS A 200 -22.20 -3.95 -5.29
C HIS A 200 -22.82 -4.64 -4.07
N ASP A 201 -24.11 -4.42 -3.84
CA ASP A 201 -24.86 -5.18 -2.84
C ASP A 201 -24.92 -6.67 -3.22
N GLN A 202 -24.52 -7.55 -2.29
CA GLN A 202 -24.54 -9.00 -2.46
C GLN A 202 -25.97 -9.58 -2.47
N LEU A 203 -26.97 -8.85 -1.96
CA LEU A 203 -28.37 -9.28 -1.92
C LEU A 203 -29.08 -9.17 -3.29
N SER A 204 -28.40 -8.63 -4.32
CA SER A 204 -29.02 -8.24 -5.58
C SER A 204 -29.41 -9.38 -6.54
N THR A 205 -29.02 -10.64 -6.31
CA THR A 205 -29.49 -11.77 -7.14
C THR A 205 -29.73 -13.06 -6.35
N ALA A 206 -30.82 -13.77 -6.69
CA ALA A 206 -31.08 -15.14 -6.23
C ALA A 206 -30.14 -16.20 -6.86
N GLN A 207 -29.19 -15.76 -7.70
CA GLN A 207 -28.28 -16.62 -8.47
C GLN A 207 -26.94 -16.84 -7.76
N HIS A 208 -26.57 -15.96 -6.83
CA HIS A 208 -25.49 -16.25 -5.88
C HIS A 208 -25.98 -17.32 -4.89
N THR A 209 -25.68 -18.59 -5.20
CA THR A 209 -26.09 -19.71 -4.37
C THR A 209 -25.54 -19.57 -2.94
N SER A 210 -26.24 -20.19 -1.98
CA SER A 210 -25.88 -20.14 -0.55
C SER A 210 -24.50 -20.75 -0.24
N ALA A 211 -23.88 -21.44 -1.20
CA ALA A 211 -22.47 -21.79 -1.23
C ALA A 211 -21.59 -20.53 -1.40
N ARG A 212 -21.52 -19.72 -0.33
CA ARG A 212 -20.80 -18.44 -0.23
C ARG A 212 -19.28 -18.59 -0.44
N THR A 213 -18.83 -18.80 -1.67
CA THR A 213 -17.45 -18.52 -2.05
C THR A 213 -17.23 -17.01 -1.93
N ARG A 214 -16.61 -16.56 -0.83
CA ARG A 214 -16.45 -15.13 -0.49
C ARG A 214 -15.47 -14.37 -1.39
N VAL A 215 -15.12 -14.94 -2.55
CA VAL A 215 -14.08 -14.48 -3.48
C VAL A 215 -14.71 -14.28 -4.85
N CYS A 216 -15.22 -13.08 -5.08
CA CYS A 216 -15.98 -12.71 -6.29
C CYS A 216 -15.20 -13.01 -7.58
N THR A 217 -13.86 -12.91 -7.53
CA THR A 217 -12.95 -13.15 -8.65
C THR A 217 -12.78 -14.63 -9.04
N ILE A 218 -13.43 -15.58 -8.36
CA ILE A 218 -13.52 -16.97 -8.85
C ILE A 218 -14.38 -17.01 -10.12
N CYS A 219 -15.59 -16.45 -10.05
CA CYS A 219 -16.54 -16.45 -11.18
C CYS A 219 -16.41 -15.21 -12.07
N HIS A 220 -16.11 -14.04 -11.50
CA HIS A 220 -16.07 -12.77 -12.23
C HIS A 220 -14.64 -12.34 -12.60
N ASN A 221 -14.49 -11.70 -13.77
CA ASN A 221 -13.30 -10.94 -14.12
C ASN A 221 -13.53 -9.46 -13.73
N PRO A 222 -12.69 -8.85 -12.88
CA PRO A 222 -12.91 -7.48 -12.40
C PRO A 222 -12.67 -6.40 -13.47
N HIS A 223 -12.23 -6.77 -14.68
CA HIS A 223 -11.94 -5.83 -15.76
C HIS A 223 -12.90 -5.96 -16.95
N TYR A 224 -13.06 -7.18 -17.50
CA TYR A 224 -13.82 -7.40 -18.75
C TYR A 224 -14.15 -8.90 -18.98
N SER A 225 -15.16 -9.19 -19.81
CA SER A 225 -15.45 -10.55 -20.28
C SER A 225 -16.17 -10.58 -21.63
N MET A 226 -16.14 -11.75 -22.29
CA MET A 226 -17.02 -12.11 -23.40
C MET A 226 -18.47 -12.37 -22.95
N LYS A 227 -18.71 -12.57 -21.65
CA LYS A 227 -20.03 -12.89 -21.08
C LYS A 227 -20.60 -11.75 -20.23
N ARG A 228 -21.94 -11.65 -20.21
CA ARG A 228 -22.69 -10.74 -19.34
C ARG A 228 -22.27 -10.94 -17.88
N PHE A 229 -22.43 -9.89 -17.08
CA PHE A 229 -22.06 -9.86 -15.66
C PHE A 229 -20.57 -10.19 -15.40
N LEU A 230 -19.71 -10.01 -16.41
CA LEU A 230 -18.26 -10.22 -16.34
C LEU A 230 -17.84 -11.67 -15.98
N LEU A 231 -18.70 -12.66 -16.22
CA LEU A 231 -18.44 -14.07 -15.89
C LEU A 231 -17.27 -14.63 -16.72
N LYS A 232 -16.37 -15.38 -16.08
CA LYS A 232 -15.25 -16.08 -16.73
C LYS A 232 -15.66 -17.33 -17.51
N GLY A 233 -16.73 -17.99 -17.08
CA GLY A 233 -17.21 -19.28 -17.61
C GLY A 233 -18.73 -19.31 -17.77
N SER A 234 -19.26 -20.47 -18.17
CA SER A 234 -20.65 -20.81 -17.81
C SER A 234 -20.60 -21.47 -16.44
N PHE A 235 -21.53 -21.13 -15.58
CA PHE A 235 -21.68 -21.66 -14.22
C PHE A 235 -23.15 -22.05 -14.01
#